data_AF-A0A7S2XXX0-F1
#
_entry.id   AF-A0A7S2XXX0-F1
#
_cell.length_a   1.000
_cell.length_b   1.000
_cell.length_c   1.000
_cell.angle_alpha   90.00
_cell.angle_beta   90.00
_cell.angle_gamma   90.00
#
_symmetry.space_group_name_H-M   'P 1'
#
loop_
_entity.id
_entity.type
_entity.pdbx_description
1 polymer ?
#
loop_
_entity_poly.entity_id
_entity_poly.type
_entity_poly.pdbx_seq_one_letter_code
_entity_poly.pdbx_strand_id
1 'polypeptide(L)'
;FCHLSNHCIQEKHPTYGRFEPTNEMFYPEFDEFLWHKTGGTVTLDFHILPQVRRIVRYCLSALREHVQLGPGSRHTSFQLFGFDFMIDNQYHVWLIEVNSSPAVAQDLLEGLCHALVETAIEPYMRECVLGDESELYNPQQDASECENVNPESFEDITC
;
A
#
# COMPACT_ATOMS: atom_id res chain seq x y z
N PHE A 1 18.80 -24.58 -3.84
CA PHE A 1 18.37 -23.56 -2.85
C PHE A 1 16.91 -23.84 -2.49
N CYS A 2 16.63 -24.54 -1.39
CA CYS A 2 15.26 -24.94 -1.01
C CYS A 2 14.71 -24.21 0.22
N HIS A 3 15.54 -23.49 0.97
CA HIS A 3 15.17 -22.88 2.25
C HIS A 3 14.85 -21.38 2.17
N LEU A 4 15.13 -20.72 1.04
CA LEU A 4 14.87 -19.31 0.83
C LEU A 4 13.84 -19.15 -0.28
N SER A 5 12.68 -18.61 0.05
CA SER A 5 11.58 -18.40 -0.90
C SER A 5 11.65 -17.05 -1.63
N ASN A 6 12.64 -16.20 -1.33
CA ASN A 6 12.79 -14.89 -2.00
C ASN A 6 12.83 -15.07 -3.52
N HIS A 7 11.95 -14.36 -4.22
CA HIS A 7 11.79 -14.46 -5.67
C HIS A 7 13.12 -14.29 -6.43
N CYS A 8 13.90 -13.27 -6.09
CA CYS A 8 15.22 -12.98 -6.69
C CYS A 8 16.28 -14.08 -6.49
N ILE A 9 16.08 -14.98 -5.51
CA ILE A 9 16.92 -16.16 -5.26
C ILE A 9 16.37 -17.35 -6.05
N GLN A 10 15.04 -17.50 -6.09
CA GLN A 10 14.35 -18.59 -6.77
C GLN A 10 14.47 -18.52 -8.30
N GLU A 11 14.44 -17.33 -8.91
CA GLU A 11 14.62 -17.13 -10.36
C GLU A 11 15.93 -17.74 -10.90
N LYS A 12 16.95 -17.82 -10.05
CA LYS A 12 18.27 -18.37 -10.41
C LYS A 12 18.33 -19.90 -10.27
N HIS A 13 17.27 -20.52 -9.75
CA HIS A 13 17.22 -21.95 -9.52
C HIS A 13 16.84 -22.72 -10.81
N PRO A 14 17.49 -23.86 -11.13
CA PRO A 14 17.17 -24.64 -12.33
C PRO A 14 15.74 -25.15 -12.45
N THR A 15 14.96 -25.10 -11.36
CA THR A 15 13.57 -25.57 -11.29
C THR A 15 12.57 -24.44 -11.07
N TYR A 16 12.99 -23.19 -11.28
CA TYR A 16 12.09 -22.05 -11.25
C TYR A 16 10.98 -22.23 -12.29
N GLY A 17 9.74 -21.95 -11.92
CA GLY A 17 8.57 -22.10 -12.78
C GLY A 17 8.15 -23.56 -13.02
N ARG A 18 8.66 -24.54 -12.26
CA ARG A 18 8.41 -25.97 -12.54
C ARG A 18 6.97 -26.41 -12.28
N PHE A 19 6.34 -25.86 -11.24
CA PHE A 19 5.00 -26.27 -10.81
C PHE A 19 3.99 -25.16 -11.12
N GLU A 20 4.29 -23.94 -10.67
CA GLU A 20 3.51 -22.75 -10.99
C GLU A 20 4.38 -21.75 -11.76
N PRO A 21 3.80 -20.93 -12.66
CA PRO A 21 4.46 -19.77 -13.21
C PRO A 21 5.09 -18.94 -12.08
N THR A 22 6.30 -18.43 -12.31
CA THR A 22 7.02 -17.56 -11.36
C THR A 22 7.23 -18.10 -9.94
N ASN A 23 6.97 -19.39 -9.70
CA ASN A 23 6.84 -19.98 -8.36
C ASN A 23 5.81 -19.25 -7.47
N GLU A 24 4.77 -18.67 -8.07
CA GLU A 24 3.70 -17.96 -7.38
C GLU A 24 2.40 -18.78 -7.43
N MET A 25 1.78 -18.98 -6.27
CA MET A 25 0.47 -19.63 -6.14
C MET A 25 -0.45 -18.66 -5.43
N PHE A 26 -1.59 -18.34 -6.05
CA PHE A 26 -2.56 -17.41 -5.49
C PHE A 26 -3.56 -18.15 -4.57
N TYR A 27 -4.41 -17.37 -3.91
CA TYR A 27 -5.30 -17.87 -2.87
C TYR A 27 -6.27 -18.96 -3.33
N PRO A 28 -6.93 -18.87 -4.51
CA PRO A 28 -7.82 -19.93 -4.97
C PRO A 28 -7.12 -21.27 -5.14
N GLU A 29 -5.94 -21.28 -5.80
CA GLU A 29 -5.15 -22.47 -6.03
C GLU A 29 -4.60 -23.04 -4.71
N PHE A 30 -4.19 -22.17 -3.79
CA PHE A 30 -3.72 -22.59 -2.48
C PHE A 30 -4.83 -23.18 -1.61
N ASP A 31 -6.04 -22.64 -1.66
CA ASP A 31 -7.19 -23.20 -0.93
C ASP A 31 -7.60 -24.57 -1.49
N GLU A 32 -7.60 -24.73 -2.82
CA GLU A 32 -7.81 -26.03 -3.48
C GLU A 32 -6.74 -27.04 -3.08
N PHE A 33 -5.46 -26.64 -3.07
CA PHE A 33 -4.36 -27.47 -2.59
C PHE A 33 -4.56 -27.93 -1.14
N LEU A 34 -4.95 -27.02 -0.25
CA LEU A 34 -5.23 -27.35 1.16
C LEU A 34 -6.39 -28.32 1.29
N TRP A 35 -7.47 -28.08 0.54
CA TRP A 35 -8.64 -28.96 0.52
C TRP A 35 -8.26 -30.39 0.15
N HIS A 36 -7.55 -30.58 -0.96
CA HIS A 36 -7.11 -31.90 -1.40
C HIS A 36 -6.12 -32.55 -0.44
N LYS A 37 -5.16 -31.79 0.08
CA LYS A 37 -4.13 -32.31 0.99
C LYS A 37 -4.69 -32.76 2.33
N THR A 38 -5.77 -32.13 2.80
CA THR A 38 -6.32 -32.35 4.14
C THR A 38 -7.66 -33.09 4.15
N GLY A 39 -8.16 -33.47 2.98
CA GLY A 39 -9.50 -34.09 2.85
C GLY A 39 -10.62 -33.12 3.24
N GLY A 40 -10.44 -31.82 2.98
CA GLY A 40 -11.40 -30.76 3.28
C GLY A 40 -11.48 -30.36 4.75
N THR A 41 -10.52 -30.77 5.58
CA THR A 41 -10.50 -30.40 7.00
C THR A 41 -9.88 -29.02 7.25
N VAL A 42 -9.03 -28.54 6.34
CA VAL A 42 -8.37 -27.23 6.43
C VAL A 42 -8.65 -26.43 5.18
N THR A 43 -8.95 -25.15 5.40
CA THR A 43 -9.19 -24.13 4.36
C THR A 43 -8.49 -22.84 4.73
N LEU A 44 -8.12 -22.07 3.72
CA LEU A 44 -7.43 -20.80 3.83
C LEU A 44 -8.24 -19.81 4.67
N ASP A 45 -9.55 -19.68 4.41
CA ASP A 45 -10.41 -18.67 5.06
C ASP A 45 -10.71 -18.94 6.53
N PHE A 46 -10.80 -20.20 6.94
CA PHE A 46 -11.17 -20.56 8.31
C PHE A 46 -9.97 -20.86 9.21
N HIS A 47 -8.86 -21.33 8.65
CA HIS A 47 -7.74 -21.81 9.45
C HIS A 47 -6.53 -20.88 9.38
N ILE A 48 -6.24 -20.29 8.22
CA ILE A 48 -4.98 -19.55 8.00
C ILE A 48 -5.21 -18.03 8.04
N LEU A 49 -6.09 -17.49 7.20
CA LEU A 49 -6.32 -16.05 7.11
C LEU A 49 -6.81 -15.39 8.41
N PRO A 50 -7.58 -16.04 9.30
CA PRO A 50 -7.90 -15.47 10.60
C PRO A 50 -6.66 -15.21 11.47
N GLN A 51 -5.67 -16.11 11.42
CA GLN A 51 -4.40 -15.93 12.13
C GLN A 51 -3.59 -14.79 11.52
N VAL A 52 -3.48 -14.72 10.18
CA VAL A 52 -2.85 -13.61 9.44
C VAL A 52 -3.45 -12.27 9.86
N ARG A 53 -4.78 -12.13 9.77
CA ARG A 53 -5.50 -10.89 10.13
C ARG A 53 -5.28 -10.51 11.59
N ARG A 54 -5.20 -11.50 12.50
CA ARG A 54 -4.91 -11.27 13.92
C ARG A 54 -3.50 -10.71 14.12
N ILE A 55 -2.50 -11.31 13.47
CA ILE A 55 -1.10 -10.85 13.57
C ILE A 55 -0.95 -9.43 13.02
N VAL A 56 -1.48 -9.15 11.82
CA VAL A 56 -1.44 -7.81 11.22
C VAL A 56 -2.05 -6.77 12.16
N ARG A 57 -3.23 -7.05 12.74
CA ARG A 57 -3.88 -6.15 13.70
C ARG A 57 -3.02 -5.90 14.94
N TYR A 58 -2.39 -6.93 15.49
CA TYR A 58 -1.51 -6.76 16.66
C TYR A 58 -0.29 -5.91 16.34
N CYS A 59 0.38 -6.15 15.21
CA CYS A 59 1.53 -5.35 14.80
C CYS A 59 1.16 -3.87 14.64
N LEU A 60 0.10 -3.57 13.88
CA LEU A 60 -0.32 -2.19 13.63
C LEU A 60 -0.86 -1.51 14.89
N SER A 61 -1.55 -2.25 15.77
CA SER A 61 -2.07 -1.71 17.02
C SER A 61 -0.95 -1.39 18.01
N ALA A 62 0.11 -2.21 18.07
CA ALA A 62 1.29 -1.94 18.89
C ALA A 62 2.06 -0.68 18.44
N LEU A 63 2.02 -0.37 17.14
CA LEU A 63 2.66 0.82 16.57
C LEU A 63 1.78 2.07 16.66
N ARG A 64 0.48 1.92 16.91
CA ARG A 64 -0.52 2.99 16.84
C ARG A 64 -0.09 4.27 17.56
N GLU A 65 0.38 4.16 18.80
CA GLU A 65 0.77 5.35 19.59
C GLU A 65 2.03 6.05 19.05
N HIS A 66 2.87 5.36 18.29
CA HIS A 66 4.11 5.90 17.73
C HIS A 66 3.93 6.50 16.34
N VAL A 67 2.96 5.99 15.57
CA VAL A 67 2.72 6.41 14.18
C VAL A 67 1.50 7.32 14.03
N GLN A 68 0.69 7.46 15.08
CA GLN A 68 -0.45 8.37 15.05
C GLN A 68 0.01 9.82 15.04
N LEU A 69 -0.48 10.55 14.04
CA LEU A 69 -0.32 11.98 13.98
C LEU A 69 -1.12 12.63 15.10
N GLY A 70 -0.48 13.54 15.82
CA GLY A 70 -1.12 14.27 16.92
C GLY A 70 -2.26 15.17 16.44
N PRO A 71 -3.17 15.57 17.36
CA PRO A 71 -4.20 16.55 17.04
C PRO A 71 -3.60 17.82 16.43
N GLY A 72 -4.15 18.28 15.30
CA GLY A 72 -3.66 19.48 14.60
C GLY A 72 -2.50 19.24 13.63
N SER A 73 -2.16 17.98 13.30
CA SER A 73 -1.23 17.70 12.22
C SER A 73 -1.70 18.32 10.91
N ARG A 74 -0.79 19.01 10.22
CA ARG A 74 -1.04 19.67 8.92
C ARG A 74 -0.88 18.75 7.71
N HIS A 75 -0.55 17.48 7.95
CA HIS A 75 -0.41 16.47 6.92
C HIS A 75 -1.09 15.18 7.39
N THR A 76 -1.46 14.35 6.41
CA THR A 76 -1.92 12.98 6.60
C THR A 76 -0.89 12.03 6.03
N SER A 77 -0.93 10.76 6.43
CA SER A 77 0.01 9.75 5.95
C SER A 77 -0.69 8.42 5.83
N PHE A 78 -0.36 7.69 4.78
CA PHE A 78 -0.70 6.28 4.63
C PHE A 78 0.57 5.53 4.22
N GLN A 79 0.60 4.23 4.50
CA GLN A 79 1.70 3.37 4.11
C GLN A 79 1.19 1.99 3.74
N LEU A 80 1.69 1.48 2.61
CA LEU A 80 1.49 0.09 2.20
C LEU A 80 2.58 -0.77 2.83
N PHE A 81 2.19 -1.88 3.46
CA PHE A 81 3.09 -2.84 4.07
C PHE A 81 2.92 -4.21 3.41
N GLY A 82 4.01 -4.93 3.18
CA GLY A 82 4.00 -6.36 2.87
C GLY A 82 4.29 -7.15 4.13
N PHE A 83 3.46 -8.12 4.45
CA PHE A 83 3.69 -9.01 5.59
C PHE A 83 4.05 -10.40 5.06
N ASP A 84 5.20 -10.90 5.49
CA ASP A 84 5.70 -12.21 5.07
C ASP A 84 5.42 -13.22 6.18
N PHE A 85 4.73 -14.30 5.81
CA PHE A 85 4.32 -15.33 6.74
C PHE A 85 4.87 -16.70 6.34
N MET A 86 5.11 -17.53 7.35
CA MET A 86 5.36 -18.95 7.19
C MET A 86 4.25 -19.75 7.85
N ILE A 87 3.78 -20.80 7.17
CA ILE A 87 2.78 -21.72 7.68
C ILE A 87 3.48 -23.04 8.00
N ASP A 88 3.35 -23.53 9.23
CA ASP A 88 3.95 -24.80 9.64
C ASP A 88 3.07 -26.02 9.29
N ASN A 89 3.54 -27.21 9.65
CA ASN A 89 2.85 -28.47 9.38
C ASN A 89 1.55 -28.68 10.19
N GLN A 90 1.30 -27.83 11.19
CA GLN A 90 0.08 -27.79 12.00
C GLN A 90 -0.83 -26.62 11.60
N TYR A 91 -0.50 -25.94 10.50
CA TYR A 91 -1.22 -24.77 9.98
C TYR A 91 -1.20 -23.56 10.93
N HIS A 92 -0.19 -23.48 11.82
CA HIS A 92 0.05 -22.24 12.55
C HIS A 92 0.75 -21.23 11.64
N VAL A 93 0.34 -19.97 11.77
CA VAL A 93 0.91 -18.86 11.00
C VAL A 93 1.94 -18.12 11.84
N TRP A 94 3.15 -18.00 11.29
CA TRP A 94 4.29 -17.31 11.90
C TRP A 94 4.65 -16.08 11.07
N LEU A 95 4.75 -14.93 11.72
CA LEU A 95 5.28 -13.72 11.09
C LEU A 95 6.80 -13.87 10.91
N ILE A 96 7.29 -13.62 9.70
CA ILE A 96 8.72 -13.61 9.40
C ILE A 96 9.24 -12.18 9.42
N GLU A 97 8.65 -11.31 8.61
CA GLU A 97 9.02 -9.90 8.53
C GLU A 97 7.87 -9.02 8.05
N VAL A 98 8.08 -7.70 8.20
CA VAL A 98 7.17 -6.66 7.68
C VAL A 98 8.00 -5.73 6.81
N ASN A 99 7.65 -5.67 5.53
CA ASN A 99 8.32 -4.87 4.51
C ASN A 99 7.60 -3.53 4.32
N SER A 100 8.34 -2.43 4.47
CA SER A 100 7.84 -1.06 4.29
C SER A 100 7.79 -0.61 2.82
N SER A 101 8.36 -1.41 1.91
CA SER A 101 8.34 -1.20 0.45
C SER A 101 8.14 -2.56 -0.23
N PRO A 102 6.90 -3.09 -0.19
CA PRO A 102 6.63 -4.40 -0.75
C PRO A 102 6.66 -4.38 -2.28
N ALA A 103 7.21 -5.46 -2.85
CA ALA A 103 6.92 -5.79 -4.25
C ALA A 103 5.50 -6.34 -4.37
N VAL A 104 4.88 -6.17 -5.53
CA VAL A 104 3.53 -6.63 -5.82
C VAL A 104 3.60 -7.52 -7.05
N ALA A 105 2.92 -8.67 -7.00
CA ALA A 105 2.81 -9.55 -8.15
C ALA A 105 2.19 -8.80 -9.33
N GLN A 106 2.72 -9.03 -10.54
CA GLN A 106 2.34 -8.25 -11.73
C GLN A 106 0.82 -8.29 -11.99
N ASP A 107 0.20 -9.46 -11.79
CA ASP A 107 -1.23 -9.68 -12.00
C ASP A 107 -2.13 -8.92 -11.02
N LEU A 108 -1.59 -8.52 -9.87
CA LEU A 108 -2.31 -7.80 -8.81
C LEU A 108 -2.03 -6.28 -8.83
N LEU A 109 -0.99 -5.85 -9.53
CA LEU A 109 -0.48 -4.48 -9.45
C LEU A 109 -1.53 -3.44 -9.85
N GLU A 110 -2.19 -3.64 -11.00
CA GLU A 110 -3.19 -2.68 -11.52
C GLU A 110 -4.36 -2.53 -10.53
N GLY A 111 -4.95 -3.65 -10.11
CA GLY A 111 -6.07 -3.64 -9.16
C GLY A 111 -5.70 -3.03 -7.81
N LEU A 112 -4.50 -3.32 -7.30
CA LEU A 112 -4.01 -2.73 -6.05
C LEU A 112 -3.80 -1.22 -6.19
N CYS A 113 -3.20 -0.75 -7.29
CA CYS A 113 -3.03 0.68 -7.53
C CYS A 113 -4.36 1.43 -7.55
N HIS A 114 -5.37 0.89 -8.24
CA HIS A 114 -6.71 1.47 -8.25
C HIS A 114 -7.31 1.54 -6.85
N ALA A 115 -7.28 0.43 -6.10
CA ALA A 115 -7.81 0.39 -4.74
C ALA A 115 -7.08 1.34 -3.77
N LEU A 116 -5.77 1.51 -3.92
CA LEU A 116 -4.97 2.45 -3.13
C LEU A 116 -5.35 3.91 -3.42
N VAL A 117 -5.53 4.26 -4.69
CA VAL A 117 -5.97 5.61 -5.07
C VAL A 117 -7.34 5.89 -4.46
N GLU A 118 -8.30 5.00 -4.68
CA GLU A 118 -9.68 5.14 -4.19
C GLU A 118 -9.76 5.22 -2.66
N THR A 119 -9.00 4.38 -1.96
CA THR A 119 -9.14 4.24 -0.50
C THR A 119 -8.26 5.23 0.28
N ALA A 120 -7.04 5.49 -0.19
CA ALA A 120 -6.04 6.23 0.59
C ALA A 120 -5.77 7.64 0.07
N ILE A 121 -6.06 7.94 -1.21
CA ILE A 121 -5.71 9.22 -1.83
C ILE A 121 -6.97 10.07 -2.08
N GLU A 122 -7.96 9.53 -2.79
CA GLU A 122 -9.17 10.27 -3.19
C GLU A 122 -9.92 10.95 -2.03
N PRO A 123 -10.09 10.34 -0.84
CA PRO A 123 -10.81 10.98 0.26
C PRO A 123 -10.20 12.32 0.67
N TYR A 124 -8.88 12.44 0.61
CA TYR A 124 -8.15 13.66 1.01
C TYR A 124 -8.00 14.67 -0.13
N MET A 125 -8.07 14.22 -1.39
CA MET A 125 -8.04 15.11 -2.55
C MET A 125 -9.37 15.84 -2.76
N ARG A 126 -10.51 15.21 -2.46
CA ARG A 126 -11.84 15.85 -2.57
C ARG A 126 -12.04 16.96 -1.53
N GLU A 127 -11.45 16.82 -0.34
CA GLU A 127 -11.48 17.86 0.70
C GLU A 127 -10.76 19.14 0.26
N CYS A 128 -9.76 19.07 -0.63
CA CYS A 128 -9.04 20.24 -1.13
C CYS A 128 -9.82 21.07 -2.16
N VAL A 129 -10.83 20.52 -2.83
CA VAL A 129 -11.58 21.21 -3.89
C VAL A 129 -12.80 21.98 -3.35
N LEU A 130 -13.31 21.61 -2.17
CA LEU A 130 -14.46 22.26 -1.55
C LEU A 130 -14.07 23.30 -0.48
N GLY A 131 -12.77 23.48 -0.24
CA GLY A 131 -12.23 24.36 0.77
C GLY A 131 -11.63 25.65 0.24
N ASP A 132 -12.23 26.31 -0.76
CA ASP A 132 -11.93 27.73 -1.04
C ASP A 132 -12.92 28.50 -1.95
N GLU A 133 -14.20 28.12 -2.04
CA GLU A 133 -15.17 28.91 -2.85
C GLU A 133 -15.75 30.13 -2.10
N SER A 134 -15.37 30.39 -0.84
CA SER A 134 -15.88 31.52 -0.07
C SER A 134 -15.01 32.79 -0.11
N GLU A 135 -13.84 32.77 -0.77
CA GLU A 135 -12.96 33.96 -0.89
C GLU A 135 -12.58 34.33 -2.34
N LEU A 136 -13.31 33.85 -3.35
CA LEU A 136 -12.96 34.11 -4.75
C LEU A 136 -13.67 35.33 -5.35
N TYR A 137 -12.87 36.40 -5.49
CA TYR A 137 -12.92 37.46 -6.51
C TYR A 137 -13.93 38.62 -6.32
N ASN A 138 -13.42 39.78 -5.88
CA ASN A 138 -14.11 41.07 -5.99
C ASN A 138 -13.47 41.93 -7.12
N PRO A 139 -14.04 41.96 -8.33
CA PRO A 139 -13.46 42.64 -9.49
C PRO A 139 -13.29 44.16 -9.34
N GLN A 140 -13.85 44.79 -8.30
CA GLN A 140 -13.78 46.23 -8.09
C GLN A 140 -12.55 46.69 -7.29
N GLN A 141 -11.86 45.77 -6.60
CA GLN A 141 -10.74 46.14 -5.70
C GLN A 141 -9.39 46.05 -6.43
N ASP A 142 -9.18 45.00 -7.23
CA ASP A 142 -7.90 44.73 -7.92
C ASP A 142 -7.63 45.59 -9.16
N ALA A 143 -8.64 46.28 -9.71
CA ALA A 143 -8.45 47.18 -10.84
C ALA A 143 -7.68 48.46 -10.47
N SER A 144 -7.58 48.79 -9.18
CA SER A 144 -6.94 50.03 -8.70
C SER A 144 -5.44 49.93 -8.42
N GLU A 145 -4.89 48.71 -8.31
CA GLU A 145 -3.47 48.50 -8.01
C GLU A 145 -2.58 48.38 -9.27
N CYS A 146 -3.18 48.05 -10.42
CA CYS A 146 -2.44 47.86 -11.68
C CYS A 146 -1.96 49.17 -12.35
N GLU A 147 -2.40 50.36 -11.90
CA GLU A 147 -2.01 51.63 -12.53
C GLU A 147 -0.68 52.23 -12.00
N ASN A 148 0.00 51.60 -11.04
CA ASN A 148 1.17 52.20 -10.37
C ASN A 148 2.50 51.42 -10.49
N VAL A 149 2.65 50.48 -11.43
CA VAL A 149 3.92 49.75 -11.57
C VAL A 149 4.84 50.43 -12.60
N ASN A 150 5.94 51.00 -12.10
CA ASN A 150 6.99 51.66 -12.88
C ASN A 150 7.83 50.61 -13.67
N PRO A 151 7.93 50.71 -15.01
CA PRO A 151 8.47 49.65 -15.86
C PRO A 151 10.00 49.44 -15.83
N GLU A 152 10.79 50.13 -15.01
CA GLU A 152 12.27 50.02 -15.02
C GLU A 152 12.88 48.97 -14.08
N SER A 153 12.10 48.09 -13.43
CA SER A 153 12.66 47.16 -12.41
C SER A 153 12.96 45.73 -12.88
N PHE A 154 13.08 45.46 -14.19
CA PHE A 154 13.34 44.11 -14.71
C PHE A 154 14.58 44.05 -15.61
N GLU A 155 15.74 44.36 -15.05
CA GLU A 155 17.03 43.84 -15.53
C GLU A 155 17.75 43.23 -14.32
N ASP A 156 17.60 41.91 -14.14
CA ASP A 156 18.62 40.98 -13.59
C ASP A 156 17.97 39.69 -13.09
N ILE A 157 17.56 38.81 -14.00
CA ILE A 157 17.53 37.36 -13.73
C ILE A 157 17.92 36.63 -15.01
N THR A 158 19.22 36.35 -15.17
CA THR A 158 19.71 35.30 -16.07
C THR A 158 19.97 34.04 -15.24
N CYS A 159 19.45 32.90 -15.73
CA CYS A 159 20.01 31.57 -15.50
C CYS A 159 20.28 30.95 -16.86
#